data_AF-A0AAX4KIC7-F1
#
_entry.id   AF-A0AAX4KIC7-F1
#
_cell.length_a   1.000
_cell.length_b   1.000
_cell.length_c   1.000
_cell.angle_alpha   90.00
_cell.angle_beta   90.00
_cell.angle_gamma   90.00
#
_symmetry.space_group_name_H-M   'P 1'
#
loop_
_entity.id
_entity.type
_entity.pdbx_description
1 polymer ?
#
loop_
_entity_poly.entity_id
_entity_poly.type
_entity_poly.pdbx_seq_one_letter_code
_entity_poly.pdbx_strand_id
1 'polypeptide(L)'
;MPGFPAASTITIPGATTQNSSIKRCADHAAQTEDGYFSFQLYYDSPSSIKEGSWICTAYYEVNTDTSYFNIQRPTAGPVFGYSVNTDGSTTP
;
A
#
# COMPACT_ATOMS: atom_id res chain seq x y z
N MET A 1 -13.04 -15.79 -2.88
CA MET A 1 -12.57 -15.22 -1.60
C MET A 1 -12.92 -13.75 -1.65
N PRO A 2 -13.71 -13.19 -0.71
CA PRO A 2 -14.11 -11.79 -0.79
C PRO A 2 -12.89 -10.95 -0.43
N GLY A 3 -12.13 -10.55 -1.44
CA GLY A 3 -11.08 -9.56 -1.30
C GLY A 3 -11.74 -8.21 -1.00
N PHE A 4 -11.26 -7.53 0.04
CA PHE A 4 -11.75 -6.21 0.38
C PHE A 4 -11.56 -5.28 -0.82
N PRO A 5 -12.60 -4.51 -1.21
CA PRO A 5 -12.49 -3.62 -2.34
C PRO A 5 -11.41 -2.57 -2.03
N ALA A 6 -10.35 -2.57 -2.84
CA ALA A 6 -9.37 -1.49 -2.85
C ALA A 6 -10.12 -0.17 -3.08
N ALA A 7 -9.85 0.80 -2.23
CA ALA A 7 -10.62 2.03 -2.26
C ALA A 7 -9.90 3.15 -3.02
N SER A 8 -8.57 3.15 -2.99
CA SER A 8 -7.75 4.03 -3.85
C SER A 8 -6.37 3.45 -4.09
N THR A 9 -5.82 3.66 -5.29
CA THR A 9 -4.46 3.20 -5.66
C THR A 9 -3.68 4.33 -6.30
N ILE A 10 -2.42 4.49 -5.92
CA ILE A 10 -1.46 5.39 -6.58
C ILE A 10 -0.20 4.65 -7.00
N THR A 11 0.40 5.12 -8.09
CA THR A 11 1.69 4.64 -8.59
C THR A 11 2.76 5.66 -8.28
N ILE A 12 3.83 5.22 -7.61
CA ILE A 12 4.98 6.02 -7.21
C ILE A 12 6.18 5.56 -8.06
N PRO A 13 6.94 6.47 -8.69
CA PRO A 13 8.10 6.10 -9.51
C PRO A 13 9.11 5.26 -8.73
N GLY A 14 9.67 4.21 -9.33
CA GLY A 14 10.60 3.31 -8.65
C GLY A 14 11.96 3.91 -8.30
N ALA A 15 12.30 5.07 -8.88
CA ALA A 15 13.44 5.89 -8.44
C ALA A 15 13.23 6.48 -7.03
N THR A 16 11.99 6.48 -6.52
CA THR A 16 11.67 6.90 -5.15
C THR A 16 12.20 5.86 -4.17
N THR A 17 12.93 6.30 -3.16
CA THR A 17 13.41 5.38 -2.10
C THR A 17 12.24 4.77 -1.34
N GLN A 18 12.41 3.53 -0.85
CA GLN A 18 11.38 2.78 -0.13
C GLN A 18 10.73 3.62 0.99
N ASN A 19 11.51 4.26 1.85
CA ASN A 19 10.98 5.08 2.95
C ASN A 19 10.12 6.25 2.45
N SER A 20 10.54 6.91 1.37
CA SER A 20 9.76 7.99 0.76
C SER A 20 8.48 7.49 0.12
N SER A 21 8.50 6.30 -0.49
CA SER A 21 7.31 5.64 -1.04
C SER A 21 6.32 5.22 0.05
N ILE A 22 6.81 4.70 1.19
CA ILE A 22 5.99 4.38 2.37
C ILE A 22 5.34 5.66 2.89
N LYS A 23 6.12 6.73 3.08
CA LYS A 23 5.58 8.00 3.57
C LYS A 23 4.50 8.55 2.63
N ARG A 24 4.75 8.55 1.32
CA ARG A 24 3.76 8.99 0.32
C ARG A 24 2.48 8.15 0.36
N CYS A 25 2.61 6.85 0.57
CA CYS A 25 1.47 5.96 0.67
C CYS A 25 0.66 6.22 1.95
N ALA A 26 1.34 6.43 3.08
CA ALA A 26 0.71 6.83 4.33
C ALA A 26 0.00 8.19 4.21
N ASP A 27 0.66 9.18 3.61
CA ASP A 27 0.09 10.50 3.37
C ASP A 27 -1.16 10.40 2.46
N HIS A 28 -1.12 9.57 1.41
CA HIS A 28 -2.26 9.31 0.53
C HIS A 28 -3.44 8.67 1.27
N ALA A 29 -3.16 7.67 2.11
CA ALA A 29 -4.18 7.04 2.94
C ALA A 29 -4.82 8.05 3.93
N ALA A 30 -4.00 8.89 4.56
CA ALA A 30 -4.43 9.86 5.57
C ALA A 30 -5.14 11.11 5.01
N GLN A 31 -4.82 11.53 3.79
CA GLN A 31 -5.38 12.75 3.17
C GLN A 31 -6.74 12.54 2.51
N THR A 32 -7.21 11.31 2.41
CA THR A 32 -8.53 11.06 1.79
C THR A 32 -9.62 11.36 2.81
N GLU A 33 -10.62 12.17 2.43
CA GLU A 33 -11.70 12.66 3.32
C GLU A 33 -12.46 11.52 4.03
N ASP A 34 -12.49 10.33 3.44
CA ASP A 34 -13.16 9.15 3.98
C ASP A 34 -12.29 8.33 4.96
N GLY A 35 -11.04 8.74 5.22
CA GLY A 35 -10.14 8.15 6.22
C GLY A 35 -9.78 6.70 5.96
N TYR A 36 -8.76 6.43 5.13
CA TYR A 36 -8.28 5.06 4.96
C TYR A 36 -7.53 4.57 6.19
N PHE A 37 -7.97 3.43 6.73
CA PHE A 37 -7.39 2.86 7.94
C PHE A 37 -6.24 1.91 7.65
N SER A 38 -6.11 1.41 6.42
CA SER A 38 -4.98 0.57 6.05
C SER A 38 -4.45 0.93 4.67
N PHE A 39 -3.17 0.69 4.44
CA PHE A 39 -2.57 0.76 3.13
C PHE A 39 -1.54 -0.35 2.91
N GLN A 40 -1.42 -0.81 1.66
CA GLN A 40 -0.41 -1.72 1.20
C GLN A 40 0.48 -1.01 0.19
N LEU A 41 1.80 -1.17 0.32
CA LEU A 41 2.80 -0.72 -0.63
C LEU A 41 3.60 -1.93 -1.13
N TYR A 42 3.68 -2.13 -2.43
CA TYR A 42 4.56 -3.15 -3.02
C TYR A 42 5.39 -2.60 -4.17
N TYR A 43 6.58 -3.17 -4.40
CA TYR A 43 7.39 -2.82 -5.57
C TYR A 43 7.07 -3.76 -6.73
N ASP A 44 6.50 -3.22 -7.80
CA ASP A 44 6.29 -3.92 -9.07
C ASP A 44 7.44 -3.59 -10.02
N SER A 45 8.31 -4.57 -10.25
CA SER A 45 9.38 -4.49 -11.25
C SER A 45 9.10 -5.54 -12.33
N PRO A 46 8.23 -5.24 -13.31
CA PRO A 46 8.09 -6.12 -14.46
C PRO A 46 9.46 -6.31 -15.09
N SER A 47 9.85 -7.55 -15.34
CA SER A 47 11.16 -7.96 -15.86
C SER A 47 11.55 -7.31 -17.19
N SER A 48 10.65 -6.55 -17.81
CA SER A 48 10.80 -5.80 -19.04
C SER A 48 11.13 -4.30 -18.87
N ILE A 49 11.11 -3.72 -17.66
CA ILE A 49 11.37 -2.29 -17.44
C ILE A 49 12.61 -2.10 -16.55
N LYS A 50 13.52 -1.20 -16.95
CA LYS A 50 14.76 -0.90 -16.21
C LYS A 50 14.54 -0.26 -14.84
N GLU A 51 13.37 0.34 -14.62
CA GLU A 51 12.98 0.95 -13.36
C GLU A 51 11.57 0.43 -13.00
N GLY A 52 11.45 -0.25 -11.86
CA GLY A 52 10.14 -0.68 -11.35
C GLY A 52 9.29 0.50 -10.90
N SER A 53 8.17 0.22 -10.26
CA SER A 53 7.29 1.22 -9.66
C SER A 53 6.77 0.72 -8.32
N TRP A 54 6.65 1.63 -7.37
CA TRP A 54 5.99 1.37 -6.10
C TRP A 54 4.49 1.54 -6.29
N ILE A 55 3.71 0.51 -6.01
CA ILE A 55 2.25 0.56 -6.07
C ILE A 55 1.73 0.64 -4.65
N CYS A 56 0.95 1.67 -4.37
CA CYS A 56 0.32 1.91 -3.08
C CYS A 56 -1.20 1.75 -3.24
N THR A 57 -1.83 0.96 -2.39
CA THR A 57 -3.28 0.78 -2.34
C THR A 57 -3.78 1.05 -0.94
N ALA A 58 -4.79 1.90 -0.79
CA ALA A 58 -5.44 2.23 0.47
C ALA A 58 -6.81 1.52 0.59
N TYR A 59 -7.18 1.20 1.83
CA TYR A 59 -8.34 0.39 2.20
C TYR A 59 -9.12 1.02 3.37
N TYR A 60 -10.44 0.85 3.35
CA TYR A 60 -11.35 1.31 4.41
C TYR A 60 -11.44 0.39 5.63
N GLU A 61 -10.79 -0.77 5.60
CA GLU A 61 -10.80 -1.67 6.76
C GLU A 61 -9.50 -1.59 7.53
N VAL A 62 -9.61 -1.69 8.85
CA VAL A 62 -8.48 -1.90 9.76
C VAL A 62 -8.11 -3.39 9.65
N ASN A 63 -7.08 -3.72 8.88
CA ASN A 63 -6.53 -5.07 8.87
C ASN A 63 -5.01 -4.99 8.86
N THR A 64 -4.39 -5.51 9.92
CA THR A 64 -2.93 -5.58 10.06
C THR A 64 -2.32 -6.69 9.21
N ASP A 65 -3.14 -7.65 8.73
CA ASP A 65 -2.65 -8.80 7.98
C ASP A 65 -2.51 -8.48 6.48
N THR A 66 -1.26 -8.22 6.11
CA THR A 66 -0.88 -7.81 4.76
C THR A 66 -1.07 -8.89 3.70
N SER A 67 -1.24 -10.16 4.12
CA SER A 67 -1.48 -11.30 3.23
C SER A 67 -2.89 -11.30 2.62
N TYR A 68 -3.84 -10.58 3.23
CA TYR A 68 -5.22 -10.45 2.73
C TYR A 68 -5.37 -9.40 1.63
N PHE A 69 -4.41 -8.47 1.50
CA PHE A 69 -4.43 -7.45 0.46
C PHE A 69 -3.99 -8.07 -0.87
N ASN A 70 -4.92 -8.14 -1.82
CA ASN A 70 -4.71 -8.72 -3.15
C ASN A 70 -3.58 -7.99 -3.91
N ILE A 71 -2.36 -8.51 -3.84
CA ILE A 71 -1.27 -8.08 -4.71
C ILE A 71 -1.58 -8.62 -6.10
N GLN A 72 -1.88 -7.73 -7.05
CA GLN A 72 -2.23 -8.13 -8.43
C GLN A 72 -1.08 -8.82 -9.18
N ARG A 73 0.15 -8.77 -8.63
CA ARG A 73 1.39 -9.25 -9.24
C ARG A 73 2.10 -10.20 -8.26
N PRO A 74 2.10 -11.53 -8.49
CA PRO A 74 2.76 -12.49 -7.59
C PRO A 74 4.28 -12.34 -7.52
N THR A 75 4.88 -11.60 -8.46
CA THR A 75 6.32 -11.27 -8.47
C THR A 75 6.64 -9.93 -7.81
N ALA A 76 5.63 -9.18 -7.37
CA ALA A 76 5.86 -7.89 -6.73
C ALA A 76 6.39 -8.11 -5.31
N GLY A 77 7.46 -7.39 -4.98
CA GLY A 77 8.15 -7.51 -3.70
C GLY A 77 9.30 -6.52 -3.63
N PRO A 78 9.61 -5.97 -2.44
CA PRO A 78 8.99 -6.23 -1.14
C PRO A 78 7.57 -5.67 -0.99
N VAL A 79 6.80 -6.23 -0.06
CA VAL A 79 5.42 -5.83 0.28
C VAL A 79 5.43 -5.32 1.71
N PHE A 80 4.84 -4.15 1.91
CA PHE A 80 4.61 -3.54 3.21
C PHE A 80 3.11 -3.28 3.36
N GLY A 81 2.56 -3.51 4.53
CA GLY A 81 1.22 -3.08 4.83
C GLY A 81 1.16 -2.53 6.24
N TYR A 82 0.37 -1.48 6.37
CA TYR A 82 0.23 -0.70 7.58
C TYR A 82 -1.25 -0.47 7.82
N SER A 83 -1.67 -0.60 9.08
CA SER A 83 -3.01 -0.25 9.50
C SER A 83 -2.94 0.68 10.71
N VAL A 84 -3.72 1.75 10.65
CA VAL A 84 -3.94 2.67 11.76
C VAL A 84 -5.14 2.13 12.54
N ASN A 85 -4.94 1.80 13.81
CA ASN A 85 -6.07 1.51 14.68
C ASN A 85 -6.85 2.81 14.91
N THR A 86 -8.18 2.73 14.87
CA THR A 86 -9.10 3.85 15.13
C THR A 86 -8.99 4.43 16.54
N ASP A 87 -8.20 3.83 17.43
CA ASP A 87 -7.85 4.33 18.76
C ASP A 87 -6.65 5.30 18.76
N GLY A 88 -6.06 5.58 17.61
CA GLY A 88 -4.88 6.43 17.48
C GLY A 88 -3.55 5.72 17.74
N SER A 89 -3.55 4.40 17.93
CA SER A 89 -2.32 3.60 18.01
C SER A 89 -1.89 3.11 16.62
N THR A 90 -0.65 3.40 16.24
CA THR A 90 -0.02 2.80 15.07
C THR A 90 0.70 1.53 15.50
N THR A 91 0.24 0.36 15.03
CA THR A 91 0.94 -0.91 15.26
C THR A 91 1.75 -1.23 13.99
N PRO A 92 3.08 -1.43 14.10
CA PRO A 92 3.92 -1.78 12.95
C PRO A 92 3.68 -3.20 12.43
#